data_AF-A0A182J4P9-F1
#
_entry.id   AF-A0A182J4P9-F1
#
_cell.length_a   1.000
_cell.length_b   1.000
_cell.length_c   1.000
_cell.angle_alpha   90.00
_cell.angle_beta   90.00
_cell.angle_gamma   90.00
#
_symmetry.space_group_name_H-M   'P 1'
#
loop_
_entity.id
_entity.type
_entity.pdbx_description
1 polymer ?
#
loop_
_entity_poly.entity_id
_entity_poly.type
_entity_poly.pdbx_seq_one_letter_code
_entity_poly.pdbx_strand_id
1 'polypeptide(L)'
;MQRVVKLDPKARFWPLLFALLLISSTDADQLATQNGHNGHTLSPDDTLFVHLRCFERFASKQGRDREREVADWLGASQCYLHKSDRTPDFVKCVLTNLGFYDPTEEAFDEFAVRKPNQTVIEFCELRMGEELWNDICRIRSYEISNQTEAMEAHITCIFRGFHYLTGGVIDEIEIVQDFAKAAVLNEASATHIKECVNNSIREESINKRSLQMYACLLHGESNELFKEAFDFREIRSGNLTYLLHNLPYDREQVKHQIMALDKERCDDQQKPTGRILRL
;
A
#
# COMPACT_ATOMS: atom_id res chain seq x y z
N MET A 1 23.03 -1.36 65.60
CA MET A 1 22.54 -0.10 64.99
C MET A 1 21.65 -0.44 63.79
N GLN A 2 20.33 -0.45 63.99
CA GLN A 2 19.35 -0.59 62.91
C GLN A 2 19.19 0.76 62.20
N ARG A 3 19.34 0.81 60.87
CA ARG A 3 18.84 1.92 60.06
C ARG A 3 17.51 1.50 59.45
N VAL A 4 16.45 2.10 59.97
CA VAL A 4 15.11 2.11 59.37
C VAL A 4 15.16 3.07 58.18
N VAL A 5 14.95 2.56 56.97
CA VAL A 5 14.72 3.40 55.78
C VAL A 5 13.22 3.66 55.70
N LYS A 6 12.82 4.93 55.82
CA LYS A 6 11.46 5.41 55.59
C LYS A 6 11.11 5.27 54.11
N LEU A 7 10.00 4.61 53.82
CA LEU A 7 9.34 4.59 52.52
C LEU A 7 8.60 5.92 52.27
N ASP A 8 8.82 6.49 51.10
CA ASP A 8 8.12 7.68 50.57
C ASP A 8 6.76 7.26 49.96
N PRO A 9 5.62 7.87 50.33
CA PRO A 9 4.29 7.35 49.97
C PRO A 9 3.79 7.78 48.58
N LYS A 10 4.67 8.06 47.62
CA LYS A 10 4.27 8.37 46.23
C LYS A 10 4.56 7.24 45.22
N ALA A 11 4.67 6.00 45.70
CA ALA A 11 4.60 4.83 44.85
C ALA A 11 3.16 4.59 44.36
N ARG A 12 2.88 4.88 43.09
CA ARG A 12 1.76 4.29 42.36
C ARG A 12 2.27 3.65 41.07
N PHE A 13 1.87 2.38 40.91
CA PHE A 13 1.91 1.51 39.73
C PHE A 13 3.18 0.71 39.41
N TRP A 14 3.26 -0.47 40.03
CA TRP A 14 3.62 -1.74 39.36
C TRP A 14 2.40 -2.26 38.55
N PRO A 15 2.44 -3.33 37.71
CA PRO A 15 3.56 -4.05 37.07
C PRO A 15 3.27 -4.49 35.59
N LEU A 16 4.24 -4.42 34.66
CA LEU A 16 4.19 -5.16 33.37
C LEU A 16 5.60 -5.58 32.91
N LEU A 17 6.39 -6.17 33.81
CA LEU A 17 7.75 -6.63 33.51
C LEU A 17 8.03 -8.07 34.00
N PHE A 18 6.99 -8.89 34.06
CA PHE A 18 7.07 -10.33 34.30
C PHE A 18 6.32 -11.10 33.20
N ALA A 19 6.87 -11.09 31.98
CA ALA A 19 6.53 -12.07 30.93
C ALA A 19 7.68 -12.27 29.94
N LEU A 20 8.92 -12.07 30.38
CA LEU A 20 10.12 -12.49 29.66
C LEU A 20 10.85 -13.47 30.55
N LEU A 21 10.45 -14.74 30.47
CA LEU A 21 11.28 -15.92 30.68
C LEU A 21 10.45 -17.17 30.38
N LEU A 22 11.05 -18.06 29.57
CA LEU A 22 10.63 -19.41 29.18
C LEU A 22 9.87 -19.53 27.85
N ILE A 23 10.60 -19.46 26.73
CA ILE A 23 10.66 -20.60 25.79
C ILE A 23 12.11 -20.73 25.30
N SER A 24 12.83 -21.70 25.87
CA SER A 24 13.97 -22.33 25.22
C SER A 24 13.48 -23.56 24.45
N SER A 25 14.21 -23.88 23.38
CA SER A 25 14.22 -25.11 22.57
C SER A 25 13.36 -25.13 21.30
N THR A 26 14.12 -24.99 20.19
CA THR A 26 14.15 -25.83 18.98
C THR A 26 12.96 -25.85 18.02
N ASP A 27 13.31 -25.52 16.78
CA ASP A 27 12.64 -25.80 15.51
C ASP A 27 11.33 -25.06 15.22
N ALA A 28 11.49 -23.88 14.61
CA ALA A 28 10.63 -23.44 13.51
C ALA A 28 11.50 -22.72 12.48
N ASP A 29 12.47 -23.46 11.96
CA ASP A 29 13.16 -23.17 10.72
C ASP A 29 12.16 -23.41 9.57
N GLN A 30 11.25 -22.44 9.34
CA GLN A 30 10.36 -22.35 8.17
C GLN A 30 9.49 -21.08 8.23
N LEU A 31 10.11 -19.90 8.14
CA LEU A 31 9.41 -18.71 7.64
C LEU A 31 10.37 -17.84 6.81
N ALA A 32 11.07 -18.52 5.89
CA ALA A 32 11.90 -17.91 4.86
C ALA A 32 11.63 -18.61 3.52
N THR A 33 10.36 -18.90 3.23
CA THR A 33 9.86 -19.25 1.88
C THR A 33 8.34 -19.20 1.90
N GLN A 34 7.78 -17.99 1.93
CA GLN A 34 6.54 -17.72 1.22
C GLN A 34 6.75 -16.45 0.41
N ASN A 35 7.29 -16.66 -0.79
CA ASN A 35 7.06 -15.79 -1.92
C ASN A 35 5.55 -15.77 -2.16
N GLY A 36 4.97 -14.58 -2.05
CA GLY A 36 3.56 -14.31 -2.28
C GLY A 36 3.25 -12.95 -1.69
N HIS A 37 3.38 -11.89 -2.50
CA HIS A 37 2.89 -10.54 -2.20
C HIS A 37 1.38 -10.57 -1.99
N ASN A 38 0.94 -11.04 -0.83
CA ASN A 38 -0.40 -10.81 -0.33
C ASN A 38 -0.27 -9.66 0.67
N GLY A 39 -0.84 -8.50 0.33
CA GLY A 39 -0.98 -7.37 1.24
C GLY A 39 -1.80 -7.79 2.46
N HIS A 40 -1.12 -8.33 3.47
CA HIS A 40 -1.69 -8.60 4.77
C HIS A 40 -1.65 -7.29 5.55
N THR A 41 -2.82 -6.73 5.85
CA THR A 41 -2.91 -5.71 6.90
C THR A 41 -2.39 -6.34 8.19
N LEU A 42 -1.21 -5.92 8.63
CA LEU A 42 -0.58 -6.46 9.83
C LEU A 42 -1.43 -6.10 11.05
N SER A 43 -1.72 -7.08 11.91
CA SER A 43 -2.34 -6.78 13.20
C SER A 43 -1.38 -5.97 14.08
N PRO A 44 -1.86 -5.32 15.15
CA PRO A 44 -0.97 -4.71 16.14
C PRO A 44 0.08 -5.68 16.69
N ASP A 45 -0.28 -6.97 16.84
CA ASP A 45 0.62 -8.02 17.31
C ASP A 45 1.69 -8.37 16.27
N ASP A 46 1.33 -8.47 15.00
CA ASP A 46 2.30 -8.71 13.91
C ASP A 46 3.26 -7.52 13.75
N THR A 47 2.73 -6.30 13.87
CA THR A 47 3.52 -5.08 13.83
C THR A 47 4.53 -5.04 14.98
N LEU A 48 4.09 -5.36 16.20
CA LEU A 48 4.97 -5.46 17.37
C LEU A 48 6.02 -6.56 17.18
N PHE A 49 5.63 -7.72 16.65
CA PHE A 49 6.54 -8.82 16.36
C PHE A 49 7.66 -8.40 15.40
N VAL A 50 7.32 -7.72 14.29
CA VAL A 50 8.31 -7.19 13.34
C VAL A 50 9.31 -6.26 14.04
N HIS A 51 8.83 -5.30 14.84
CA HIS A 51 9.68 -4.38 15.58
C HIS A 51 10.62 -5.12 16.55
N LEU A 52 10.09 -6.09 17.32
CA LEU A 52 10.88 -6.88 18.27
C LEU A 52 11.93 -7.76 17.57
N ARG A 53 11.60 -8.37 16.43
CA ARG A 53 12.55 -9.18 15.64
C ARG A 53 13.66 -8.35 15.03
N CYS A 54 13.34 -7.19 14.47
CA CYS A 54 14.36 -6.26 14.00
C CYS A 54 15.21 -5.73 15.16
N PHE A 55 14.60 -5.44 16.31
CA PHE A 55 15.32 -5.01 17.52
C PHE A 55 16.31 -6.10 18.00
N GLU A 56 15.87 -7.35 18.10
CA GLU A 56 16.73 -8.48 18.51
C GLU A 56 17.96 -8.63 17.61
N ARG A 57 17.76 -8.43 16.31
CA ARG A 57 18.81 -8.56 15.30
C ARG A 57 19.85 -7.44 15.39
N PHE A 58 19.41 -6.20 15.51
CA PHE A 58 20.28 -5.02 15.35
C PHE A 58 20.66 -4.30 16.64
N ALA A 59 19.93 -4.47 17.74
CA ALA A 59 20.28 -3.83 19.00
C ALA A 59 21.56 -4.42 19.61
N SER A 60 22.19 -3.64 20.49
CA SER A 60 23.29 -4.07 21.36
C SER A 60 22.93 -5.36 22.07
N LYS A 61 23.87 -6.31 22.15
CA LYS A 61 23.59 -7.59 22.77
C LYS A 61 23.33 -7.47 24.28
N GLN A 62 24.03 -6.58 24.99
CA GLN A 62 23.96 -6.45 26.44
C GLN A 62 24.34 -5.03 26.92
N GLY A 63 23.91 -4.65 28.13
CA GLY A 63 24.39 -3.44 28.83
C GLY A 63 23.53 -2.19 28.62
N ARG A 64 24.03 -1.04 29.13
CA ARG A 64 23.33 0.25 29.16
C ARG A 64 22.90 0.76 27.79
N ASP A 65 23.64 0.41 26.74
CA ASP A 65 23.30 0.81 25.37
C ASP A 65 22.06 0.06 24.86
N ARG A 66 21.89 -1.22 25.24
CA ARG A 66 20.68 -1.99 24.90
C ARG A 66 19.45 -1.40 25.58
N GLU A 67 19.55 -1.05 26.87
CA GLU A 67 18.45 -0.44 27.62
C GLU A 67 18.04 0.91 27.02
N ARG A 68 19.01 1.71 26.58
CA ARG A 68 18.76 2.96 25.86
C ARG A 68 18.08 2.70 24.51
N GLU A 69 18.55 1.73 23.74
CA GLU A 69 17.96 1.37 22.45
C GLU A 69 16.54 0.83 22.59
N VAL A 70 16.23 0.05 23.64
CA VAL A 70 14.85 -0.36 23.95
C VAL A 70 13.97 0.89 24.12
N ALA A 71 14.44 1.86 24.90
CA ALA A 71 13.67 3.06 25.17
C ALA A 71 13.46 3.91 23.91
N ASP A 72 14.49 4.06 23.09
CA ASP A 72 14.47 4.95 21.92
C ASP A 72 13.82 4.31 20.68
N TRP A 73 14.00 3.01 20.45
CA TRP A 73 13.51 2.34 19.23
C TRP A 73 12.11 1.72 19.39
N LEU A 74 11.71 1.36 20.61
CA LEU A 74 10.40 0.78 20.91
C LEU A 74 9.44 1.77 21.58
N GLY A 75 9.81 3.06 21.63
CA GLY A 75 8.91 4.14 22.06
C GLY A 75 8.70 4.26 23.57
N ALA A 76 9.64 3.77 24.39
CA ALA A 76 9.60 3.99 25.85
C ALA A 76 10.23 5.34 26.28
N SER A 77 10.75 6.14 25.33
CA SER A 77 11.29 7.48 25.55
C SER A 77 10.59 8.54 24.67
N GLN A 78 10.76 9.82 25.02
CA GLN A 78 10.28 10.95 24.21
C GLN A 78 11.10 11.16 22.93
N CYS A 79 12.21 10.42 22.76
CA CYS A 79 13.12 10.51 21.62
C CYS A 79 13.03 9.23 20.81
N TYR A 80 12.01 9.13 19.95
CA TYR A 80 11.88 8.01 19.02
C TYR A 80 13.04 8.02 18.01
N LEU A 81 13.70 6.87 17.84
CA LEU A 81 14.83 6.63 16.92
C LEU A 81 16.06 7.53 17.15
N HIS A 82 16.77 7.34 18.27
CA HIS A 82 18.09 7.95 18.45
C HIS A 82 19.07 7.53 17.33
N LYS A 83 19.86 8.49 16.84
CA LYS A 83 20.87 8.27 15.79
C LYS A 83 22.07 7.49 16.34
N SER A 84 22.27 6.28 15.83
CA SER A 84 23.44 5.44 16.06
C SER A 84 23.86 4.79 14.74
N ASP A 85 25.03 4.16 14.70
CA ASP A 85 25.49 3.43 13.51
C ASP A 85 24.58 2.23 13.15
N ARG A 86 23.77 1.74 14.10
CA ARG A 86 22.87 0.59 13.93
C ARG A 86 21.44 0.98 13.57
N THR A 87 21.08 2.25 13.79
CA THR A 87 19.72 2.76 13.55
C THR A 87 19.30 2.61 12.08
N PRO A 88 20.13 2.90 11.06
CA PRO A 88 19.74 2.71 9.67
C PRO A 88 19.35 1.27 9.32
N ASP A 89 20.11 0.27 9.80
CA ASP A 89 19.82 -1.14 9.52
C ASP A 89 18.56 -1.63 10.25
N PHE A 90 18.36 -1.18 11.50
CA PHE A 90 17.11 -1.43 12.22
C PHE A 90 15.90 -0.86 11.48
N VAL A 91 15.96 0.40 11.04
CA VAL A 91 14.87 1.05 10.31
C VAL A 91 14.61 0.35 8.97
N LYS A 92 15.66 0.02 8.20
CA LYS A 92 15.52 -0.71 6.94
C LYS A 92 14.84 -2.07 7.15
N CYS A 93 15.21 -2.79 8.22
CA CYS A 93 14.56 -4.05 8.58
C CYS A 93 13.07 -3.86 8.85
N VAL A 94 12.70 -2.89 9.69
CA VAL A 94 11.30 -2.64 10.05
C VAL A 94 10.50 -2.27 8.80
N LEU A 95 10.98 -1.31 8.00
CA LEU A 95 10.28 -0.87 6.79
C LEU A 95 10.10 -1.99 5.77
N THR A 96 11.12 -2.83 5.57
CA THR A 96 11.03 -3.97 4.65
C THR A 96 10.00 -5.00 5.12
N ASN A 97 10.03 -5.36 6.42
CA ASN A 97 9.15 -6.39 6.96
C ASN A 97 7.71 -5.91 7.19
N LEU A 98 7.51 -4.60 7.32
CA LEU A 98 6.18 -3.99 7.34
C LEU A 98 5.64 -3.69 5.92
N GLY A 99 6.43 -3.92 4.88
CA GLY A 99 6.04 -3.66 3.49
C GLY A 99 6.09 -2.19 3.08
N PHE A 100 6.70 -1.31 3.88
CA PHE A 100 6.89 0.11 3.52
C PHE A 100 8.08 0.36 2.59
N TYR A 101 8.97 -0.62 2.42
CA TYR A 101 10.15 -0.51 1.57
C TYR A 101 10.36 -1.80 0.79
N ASP A 102 10.42 -1.70 -0.53
CA ASP A 102 10.79 -2.80 -1.41
C ASP A 102 12.32 -2.76 -1.64
N PRO A 103 13.08 -3.75 -1.13
CA PRO A 103 14.52 -3.81 -1.32
C PRO A 103 14.94 -4.16 -2.76
N THR A 104 14.02 -4.68 -3.58
CA THR A 104 14.25 -5.00 -4.99
C THR A 104 14.23 -3.73 -5.83
N GLU A 105 13.26 -2.87 -5.55
CA GLU A 105 13.06 -1.58 -6.24
C GLU A 105 13.83 -0.42 -5.58
N GLU A 106 14.45 -0.68 -4.43
CA GLU A 106 15.09 0.31 -3.56
C GLU A 106 14.19 1.52 -3.22
N ALA A 107 12.88 1.30 -3.15
CA ALA A 107 11.87 2.36 -3.05
C ALA A 107 10.87 2.11 -1.91
N PHE A 108 10.25 3.19 -1.42
CA PHE A 108 9.16 3.09 -0.45
C PHE A 108 7.85 2.73 -1.15
N ASP A 109 7.06 1.84 -0.55
CA ASP A 109 5.69 1.58 -0.99
C ASP A 109 4.76 2.66 -0.42
N GLU A 110 4.38 3.62 -1.28
CA GLU A 110 3.46 4.69 -0.91
C GLU A 110 2.06 4.14 -0.55
N PHE A 111 1.67 2.97 -1.04
CA PHE A 111 0.34 2.41 -0.81
C PHE A 111 0.19 1.76 0.56
N ALA A 112 1.28 1.52 1.28
CA ALA A 112 1.28 0.96 2.63
C ALA A 112 0.68 1.92 3.69
N VAL A 113 0.53 3.21 3.38
CA VAL A 113 -0.15 4.19 4.27
C VAL A 113 -1.64 4.39 3.95
N ARG A 114 -2.21 3.59 3.04
CA ARG A 114 -3.65 3.64 2.73
C ARG A 114 -4.50 3.36 3.96
N LYS A 115 -5.63 4.07 4.06
CA LYS A 115 -6.62 3.77 5.10
C LYS A 115 -7.22 2.37 4.86
N PRO A 116 -7.64 1.66 5.92
CA PRO A 116 -8.40 0.42 5.75
C PRO A 116 -9.60 0.64 4.82
N ASN A 117 -9.79 -0.29 3.90
CA ASN A 117 -10.83 -0.29 2.86
C ASN A 117 -10.78 0.84 1.82
N GLN A 118 -9.75 1.68 1.82
CA GLN A 118 -9.56 2.70 0.80
C GLN A 118 -9.06 2.05 -0.50
N THR A 119 -9.74 2.33 -1.61
CA THR A 119 -9.32 1.82 -2.93
C THR A 119 -8.03 2.53 -3.37
N VAL A 120 -7.27 1.90 -4.27
CA VAL A 120 -6.08 2.55 -4.88
C VAL A 120 -6.49 3.81 -5.63
N ILE A 121 -7.59 3.76 -6.38
CA ILE A 121 -8.08 4.91 -7.15
C ILE A 121 -8.44 6.05 -6.20
N GLU A 122 -9.21 5.80 -5.15
CA GLU A 122 -9.53 6.80 -4.13
C GLU A 122 -8.25 7.42 -3.54
N PHE A 123 -7.27 6.60 -3.19
CA PHE A 123 -6.00 7.07 -2.64
C PHE A 123 -5.24 7.99 -3.60
N CYS A 124 -5.25 7.67 -4.89
CA CYS A 124 -4.64 8.48 -5.94
C CYS A 124 -5.45 9.74 -6.25
N GLU A 125 -6.78 9.69 -6.21
CA GLU A 125 -7.66 10.84 -6.41
C GLU A 125 -7.45 11.92 -5.35
N LEU A 126 -7.26 11.51 -4.08
CA LEU A 126 -7.01 12.43 -2.97
C LEU A 126 -5.66 13.17 -3.08
N ARG A 127 -4.77 12.74 -3.99
CA ARG A 127 -3.47 13.36 -4.27
C ARG A 127 -3.45 14.18 -5.55
N MET A 128 -4.55 14.18 -6.31
CA MET A 128 -4.64 14.97 -7.53
C MET A 128 -4.60 16.47 -7.22
N GLY A 129 -4.03 17.23 -8.16
CA GLY A 129 -4.16 18.69 -8.17
C GLY A 129 -5.60 19.15 -8.32
N GLU A 130 -5.85 20.40 -7.96
CA GLU A 130 -7.18 21.02 -8.04
C GLU A 130 -7.73 21.02 -9.47
N GLU A 131 -6.84 21.25 -10.44
CA GLU A 131 -7.13 21.25 -11.87
C GLU A 131 -7.75 19.94 -12.36
N LEU A 132 -7.24 18.80 -11.87
CA LEU A 132 -7.71 17.48 -12.26
C LEU A 132 -8.94 17.07 -11.43
N TRP A 133 -9.04 17.54 -10.18
CA TRP A 133 -10.23 17.33 -9.37
C TRP A 133 -11.49 17.95 -9.96
N ASN A 134 -11.38 19.11 -10.62
CA ASN A 134 -12.51 19.72 -11.33
C ASN A 134 -13.04 18.84 -12.47
N ASP A 135 -12.22 17.91 -12.96
CA ASP A 135 -12.56 16.93 -13.98
C ASP A 135 -12.93 15.55 -13.42
N ILE A 136 -13.02 15.38 -12.09
CA ILE A 136 -13.16 14.05 -11.45
C ILE A 136 -14.30 13.21 -12.04
N CYS A 137 -15.46 13.82 -12.31
CA CYS A 137 -16.60 13.07 -12.86
C CYS A 137 -16.36 12.57 -14.27
N ARG A 138 -15.63 13.34 -15.08
CA ARG A 138 -15.22 12.94 -16.42
C ARG A 138 -14.15 11.85 -16.35
N ILE A 139 -13.20 11.97 -15.43
CA ILE A 139 -12.14 10.99 -15.22
C ILE A 139 -12.73 9.65 -14.78
N ARG A 140 -13.67 9.66 -13.82
CA ARG A 140 -14.38 8.45 -13.37
C ARG A 140 -15.30 7.85 -14.44
N SER A 141 -15.73 8.64 -15.44
CA SER A 141 -16.38 8.13 -16.65
C SER A 141 -15.37 7.72 -17.75
N TYR A 142 -14.11 7.48 -17.40
CA TYR A 142 -13.02 7.06 -18.29
C TYR A 142 -12.65 8.08 -19.39
N GLU A 143 -12.96 9.36 -19.21
CA GLU A 143 -12.43 10.41 -20.08
C GLU A 143 -11.02 10.83 -19.64
N ILE A 144 -10.13 11.01 -20.61
CA ILE A 144 -8.80 11.56 -20.34
C ILE A 144 -8.90 13.09 -20.28
N SER A 145 -8.54 13.67 -19.14
CA SER A 145 -8.47 15.12 -18.99
C SER A 145 -7.39 15.74 -19.89
N ASN A 146 -7.64 16.96 -20.36
CA ASN A 146 -6.64 17.74 -21.09
C ASN A 146 -5.53 18.29 -20.18
N GLN A 147 -5.67 18.18 -18.85
CA GLN A 147 -4.64 18.52 -17.86
C GLN A 147 -3.51 17.48 -17.90
N THR A 148 -2.68 17.54 -18.94
CA THR A 148 -1.86 16.42 -19.38
C THR A 148 -0.89 15.95 -18.30
N GLU A 149 -0.05 16.82 -17.74
CA GLU A 149 0.94 16.43 -16.71
C GLU A 149 0.27 15.89 -15.42
N ALA A 150 -0.82 16.52 -14.98
CA ALA A 150 -1.57 16.07 -13.81
C ALA A 150 -2.21 14.69 -14.06
N MET A 151 -2.78 14.48 -15.25
CA MET A 151 -3.38 13.21 -15.66
C MET A 151 -2.32 12.11 -15.82
N GLU A 152 -1.16 12.41 -16.39
CA GLU A 152 -0.01 11.50 -16.47
C GLU A 152 0.42 11.03 -15.07
N ALA A 153 0.57 11.95 -14.11
CA ALA A 153 0.92 11.63 -12.75
C ALA A 153 -0.17 10.80 -12.04
N HIS A 154 -1.44 11.15 -12.22
CA HIS A 154 -2.56 10.42 -11.61
C HIS A 154 -2.68 8.99 -12.12
N ILE A 155 -2.61 8.77 -13.43
CA ILE A 155 -2.63 7.43 -14.02
C ILE A 155 -1.41 6.62 -13.58
N THR A 156 -0.24 7.25 -13.46
CA THR A 156 0.96 6.58 -12.94
C THR A 156 0.77 6.13 -11.49
N CYS A 157 0.14 6.94 -10.65
CA CYS A 157 -0.22 6.54 -9.29
C CYS A 157 -1.09 5.28 -9.32
N ILE A 158 -2.17 5.27 -10.12
CA ILE A 158 -3.06 4.10 -10.19
C ILE A 158 -2.32 2.87 -10.71
N PHE A 159 -1.53 3.01 -11.76
CA PHE A 159 -0.77 1.91 -12.36
C PHE A 159 0.23 1.30 -11.38
N ARG A 160 0.91 2.11 -10.57
CA ARG A 160 1.77 1.61 -9.50
C ARG A 160 0.97 0.88 -8.42
N GLY A 161 -0.14 1.46 -7.97
CA GLY A 161 -0.97 0.85 -6.93
C GLY A 161 -1.67 -0.43 -7.38
N PHE A 162 -1.89 -0.59 -8.68
CA PHE A 162 -2.34 -1.84 -9.29
C PHE A 162 -1.20 -2.74 -9.78
N HIS A 163 0.06 -2.38 -9.55
CA HIS A 163 1.22 -3.12 -10.06
C HIS A 163 1.22 -3.35 -11.58
N TYR A 164 0.46 -2.56 -12.34
CA TYR A 164 0.54 -2.51 -13.80
C TYR A 164 1.85 -1.83 -14.26
N LEU A 165 2.54 -1.14 -13.35
CA LEU A 165 3.83 -0.52 -13.57
C LEU A 165 4.77 -0.81 -12.39
N THR A 166 5.85 -1.53 -12.64
CA THR A 166 6.86 -1.95 -11.64
C THR A 166 8.26 -1.68 -12.18
N GLY A 167 9.15 -1.06 -11.40
CA GLY A 167 10.47 -0.60 -11.90
C GLY A 167 10.40 0.34 -13.11
N GLY A 168 9.25 1.01 -13.30
CA GLY A 168 8.97 1.82 -14.48
C GLY A 168 8.59 1.02 -15.73
N VAL A 169 8.50 -0.30 -15.69
CA VAL A 169 8.10 -1.16 -16.81
C VAL A 169 6.64 -1.57 -16.67
N ILE A 170 5.91 -1.64 -17.79
CA ILE A 170 4.53 -2.13 -17.79
C ILE A 170 4.51 -3.64 -17.55
N ASP A 171 3.75 -4.08 -16.56
CA ASP A 171 3.55 -5.49 -16.25
C ASP A 171 2.34 -6.03 -17.03
N GLU A 172 2.61 -6.64 -18.19
CA GLU A 172 1.59 -7.27 -19.04
C GLU A 172 0.82 -8.36 -18.28
N ILE A 173 1.51 -9.11 -17.42
CA ILE A 173 0.94 -10.27 -16.73
C ILE A 173 -0.12 -9.83 -15.75
N GLU A 174 0.15 -8.76 -14.98
CA GLU A 174 -0.80 -8.22 -14.00
C GLU A 174 -2.08 -7.70 -14.67
N ILE A 175 -1.95 -7.05 -15.84
CA ILE A 175 -3.11 -6.55 -16.62
C ILE A 175 -3.92 -7.72 -17.16
N VAL A 176 -3.28 -8.71 -17.79
CA VAL A 176 -3.94 -9.92 -18.31
C VAL A 176 -4.65 -10.69 -17.18
N GLN A 177 -4.04 -10.75 -16.00
CA GLN A 177 -4.63 -11.40 -14.83
C GLN A 177 -5.95 -10.73 -14.41
N ASP A 178 -6.05 -9.41 -14.50
CA ASP A 178 -7.27 -8.70 -14.15
C ASP A 178 -8.39 -8.89 -15.17
N PHE A 179 -8.07 -8.96 -16.46
CA PHE A 179 -9.03 -9.38 -17.49
C PHE A 179 -9.53 -10.81 -17.24
N ALA A 180 -8.64 -11.71 -16.82
CA ALA A 180 -9.02 -13.09 -16.48
C ALA A 180 -9.94 -13.14 -15.25
N LYS A 181 -9.64 -12.36 -14.20
CA LYS A 181 -10.45 -12.27 -12.98
C LYS A 181 -11.86 -11.73 -13.24
N ALA A 182 -12.00 -10.80 -14.18
CA ALA A 182 -13.30 -10.29 -14.61
C ALA A 182 -14.00 -11.19 -15.65
N ALA A 183 -13.42 -12.35 -15.99
CA ALA A 183 -13.96 -13.28 -17.00
C ALA A 183 -14.16 -12.65 -18.39
N VAL A 184 -13.36 -11.65 -18.73
CA VAL A 184 -13.40 -10.91 -20.01
C VAL A 184 -12.19 -11.17 -20.92
N LEU A 185 -11.22 -11.96 -20.45
CA LEU A 185 -10.03 -12.32 -21.24
C LEU A 185 -10.40 -13.23 -22.42
N ASN A 186 -9.96 -12.85 -23.61
CA ASN A 186 -10.05 -13.64 -24.84
C ASN A 186 -8.82 -13.36 -25.72
N GLU A 187 -8.72 -14.04 -26.86
CA GLU A 187 -7.57 -13.89 -27.77
C GLU A 187 -7.39 -12.46 -28.30
N ALA A 188 -8.50 -11.77 -28.60
CA ALA A 188 -8.48 -10.40 -29.10
C ALA A 188 -8.02 -9.42 -28.01
N SER A 189 -8.54 -9.53 -26.79
CA SER A 189 -8.13 -8.65 -25.68
C SER A 189 -6.69 -8.92 -25.25
N ALA A 190 -6.24 -10.18 -25.22
CA ALA A 190 -4.84 -10.52 -24.96
C ALA A 190 -3.89 -9.92 -26.02
N THR A 191 -4.26 -10.01 -27.30
CA THR A 191 -3.48 -9.43 -28.39
C THR A 191 -3.43 -7.90 -28.27
N HIS A 192 -4.57 -7.26 -27.97
CA HIS A 192 -4.63 -5.81 -27.81
C HIS A 192 -3.80 -5.30 -26.61
N ILE A 193 -3.83 -6.00 -25.47
CA ILE A 193 -2.98 -5.67 -24.31
C ILE A 193 -1.51 -5.68 -24.73
N LYS A 194 -1.07 -6.74 -25.41
CA LYS A 194 0.31 -6.87 -25.87
C LYS A 194 0.71 -5.77 -26.86
N GLU A 195 -0.19 -5.38 -27.76
CA GLU A 195 0.04 -4.23 -28.66
C GLU A 195 0.20 -2.92 -27.88
N CYS A 196 -0.65 -2.68 -26.87
CA CYS A 196 -0.54 -1.50 -26.01
C CYS A 196 0.77 -1.47 -25.21
N VAL A 197 1.22 -2.62 -24.69
CA VAL A 197 2.53 -2.75 -24.04
C VAL A 197 3.65 -2.38 -25.01
N ASN A 198 3.67 -2.97 -26.21
CA ASN A 198 4.69 -2.69 -27.22
C ASN A 198 4.72 -1.21 -27.65
N ASN A 199 3.56 -0.57 -27.71
CA ASN A 199 3.46 0.84 -28.08
C ASN A 199 3.95 1.77 -26.96
N SER A 200 3.62 1.47 -25.70
CA SER A 200 3.99 2.29 -24.54
C SER A 200 5.47 2.22 -24.18
N ILE A 201 6.15 1.09 -24.45
CA ILE A 201 7.61 0.93 -24.19
C ILE A 201 8.46 1.99 -24.92
N ARG A 202 7.95 2.57 -26.01
CA ARG A 202 8.66 3.61 -26.78
C ARG A 202 8.75 4.95 -26.06
N GLU A 203 7.90 5.18 -25.07
CA GLU A 203 7.89 6.42 -24.32
C GLU A 203 8.93 6.38 -23.21
N GLU A 204 9.78 7.41 -23.12
CA GLU A 204 10.89 7.47 -22.15
C GLU A 204 10.40 7.85 -20.76
N SER A 205 9.44 8.78 -20.68
CA SER A 205 8.85 9.22 -19.41
C SER A 205 7.94 8.14 -18.85
N ILE A 206 8.22 7.70 -17.62
CA ILE A 206 7.36 6.75 -16.90
C ILE A 206 5.91 7.25 -16.82
N ASN A 207 5.73 8.57 -16.64
CA ASN A 207 4.40 9.13 -16.48
C ASN A 207 3.60 9.09 -17.79
N LYS A 208 4.25 9.47 -18.89
CA LYS A 208 3.68 9.39 -20.24
C LYS A 208 3.43 7.95 -20.67
N ARG A 209 4.36 7.04 -20.34
CA ARG A 209 4.23 5.60 -20.62
C ARG A 209 2.97 5.03 -19.99
N SER A 210 2.72 5.36 -18.73
CA SER A 210 1.52 4.93 -17.99
C SER A 210 0.24 5.48 -18.63
N LEU A 211 0.21 6.77 -18.96
CA LEU A 211 -0.94 7.38 -19.63
C LEU A 211 -1.17 6.82 -21.04
N GLN A 212 -0.11 6.60 -21.82
CA GLN A 212 -0.21 6.00 -23.15
C GLN A 212 -0.74 4.57 -23.09
N MET A 213 -0.29 3.78 -22.11
CA MET A 213 -0.82 2.44 -21.89
C MET A 213 -2.32 2.48 -21.53
N TYR A 214 -2.71 3.34 -20.58
CA TYR A 214 -4.11 3.53 -20.20
C TYR A 214 -4.99 3.97 -21.37
N ALA A 215 -4.54 4.98 -22.12
CA ALA A 215 -5.24 5.48 -23.30
C ALA A 215 -5.42 4.38 -24.36
N CYS A 216 -4.37 3.59 -24.62
CA CYS A 216 -4.45 2.49 -25.57
C CYS A 216 -5.51 1.45 -25.16
N LEU A 217 -5.55 1.05 -23.89
CA LEU A 217 -6.55 0.09 -23.37
C LEU A 217 -7.99 0.62 -23.44
N LEU A 218 -8.18 1.94 -23.41
CA LEU A 218 -9.48 2.60 -23.54
C LEU A 218 -9.96 2.76 -24.99
N HIS A 219 -9.13 2.41 -25.97
CA HIS A 219 -9.48 2.49 -27.38
C HIS A 219 -9.80 1.10 -27.97
N GLY A 220 -10.50 1.10 -29.10
CA GLY A 220 -10.84 -0.11 -29.83
C GLY A 220 -11.94 -0.96 -29.19
N GLU A 221 -12.04 -2.21 -29.64
CA GLU A 221 -13.14 -3.13 -29.29
C GLU A 221 -13.02 -3.72 -27.88
N SER A 222 -11.84 -3.61 -27.25
CA SER A 222 -11.61 -4.12 -25.88
C SER A 222 -11.84 -3.06 -24.80
N ASN A 223 -12.31 -1.85 -25.14
CA ASN A 223 -12.45 -0.76 -24.18
C ASN A 223 -13.43 -1.07 -23.05
N GLU A 224 -14.59 -1.64 -23.35
CA GLU A 224 -15.58 -2.04 -22.33
C GLU A 224 -15.05 -3.21 -21.48
N LEU A 225 -14.29 -4.13 -22.07
CA LEU A 225 -13.64 -5.21 -21.34
C LEU A 225 -12.58 -4.68 -20.37
N PHE A 226 -11.81 -3.66 -20.80
CA PHE A 226 -10.85 -2.99 -19.93
C PHE A 226 -11.55 -2.31 -18.75
N LYS A 227 -12.62 -1.54 -19.00
CA LYS A 227 -13.40 -0.87 -17.94
C LYS A 227 -13.92 -1.88 -16.92
N GLU A 228 -14.47 -3.01 -17.37
CA GLU A 228 -14.96 -4.07 -16.46
C GLU A 228 -13.84 -4.66 -15.60
N ALA A 229 -12.69 -4.95 -16.18
CA ALA A 229 -11.52 -5.46 -15.46
C ALA A 229 -10.97 -4.42 -14.46
N PHE A 230 -10.92 -3.16 -14.87
CA PHE A 230 -10.38 -2.05 -14.11
C PHE A 230 -11.29 -1.66 -12.93
N ASP A 231 -12.60 -1.60 -13.14
CA ASP A 231 -13.62 -1.44 -12.10
C ASP A 231 -13.51 -2.55 -11.07
N PHE A 232 -13.43 -3.81 -11.51
CA PHE A 232 -13.29 -4.92 -10.58
C PHE A 232 -11.97 -4.87 -9.81
N ARG A 233 -10.89 -4.39 -10.44
CA ARG A 233 -9.61 -4.15 -9.77
C ARG A 233 -9.70 -3.06 -8.71
N GLU A 234 -10.42 -1.96 -8.95
CA GLU A 234 -10.69 -0.94 -7.94
C GLU A 234 -11.37 -1.53 -6.71
N ILE A 235 -12.46 -2.28 -6.90
CA ILE A 235 -13.21 -2.90 -5.81
C ILE A 235 -12.33 -3.85 -4.99
N ARG A 236 -11.57 -4.72 -5.65
CA ARG A 236 -10.65 -5.65 -4.96
C ARG A 236 -9.53 -4.93 -4.21
N SER A 237 -9.11 -3.77 -4.69
CA SER A 237 -8.04 -2.99 -4.05
C SER A 237 -8.45 -2.34 -2.73
N GLY A 238 -9.75 -2.11 -2.53
CA GLY A 238 -10.34 -1.62 -1.29
C GLY A 238 -11.01 -2.71 -0.44
N ASN A 239 -11.08 -3.95 -0.91
CA ASN A 239 -11.69 -5.03 -0.15
C ASN A 239 -10.92 -6.34 -0.33
N LEU A 240 -9.99 -6.60 0.59
CA LEU A 240 -9.13 -7.78 0.59
C LEU A 240 -9.92 -9.10 0.73
N THR A 241 -11.19 -9.06 1.15
CA THR A 241 -12.07 -10.24 1.20
C THR A 241 -12.17 -10.93 -0.16
N TYR A 242 -12.18 -10.16 -1.26
CA TYR A 242 -12.20 -10.74 -2.61
C TYR A 242 -10.96 -11.59 -2.90
N LEU A 243 -9.80 -11.18 -2.40
CA LEU A 243 -8.54 -11.92 -2.55
C LEU A 243 -8.51 -13.11 -1.58
N LEU A 244 -8.82 -12.88 -0.30
CA LEU A 244 -8.73 -13.90 0.76
C LEU A 244 -9.70 -15.06 0.55
N HIS A 245 -10.89 -14.79 0.01
CA HIS A 245 -11.93 -15.79 -0.21
C HIS A 245 -12.13 -16.16 -1.68
N ASN A 246 -11.30 -15.62 -2.59
CA ASN A 246 -11.39 -15.86 -4.03
C ASN A 246 -12.83 -15.68 -4.55
N LEU A 247 -13.46 -14.57 -4.18
CA LEU A 247 -14.84 -14.30 -4.55
C LEU A 247 -14.97 -14.14 -6.07
N PRO A 248 -16.01 -14.72 -6.70
CA PRO A 248 -16.19 -14.62 -8.13
C PRO A 248 -16.53 -13.19 -8.55
N TYR A 249 -16.24 -12.87 -9.80
CA TYR A 249 -16.72 -11.63 -10.42
C TYR A 249 -18.25 -11.66 -10.58
N ASP A 250 -18.90 -10.60 -10.12
CA ASP A 250 -20.32 -10.31 -10.35
C ASP A 250 -20.42 -8.91 -10.94
N ARG A 251 -20.80 -8.84 -12.22
CA ARG A 251 -20.87 -7.59 -13.00
C ARG A 251 -21.83 -6.57 -12.39
N GLU A 252 -23.01 -7.00 -11.95
CA GLU A 252 -24.02 -6.09 -11.40
C GLU A 252 -23.60 -5.58 -10.02
N GLN A 253 -23.00 -6.46 -9.21
CA GLN A 253 -22.48 -6.08 -7.91
C GLN A 253 -21.32 -5.08 -8.02
N VAL A 254 -20.38 -5.32 -8.94
CA VAL A 254 -19.24 -4.41 -9.19
C VAL A 254 -19.74 -3.07 -9.69
N LYS A 255 -20.63 -3.06 -10.69
CA LYS A 255 -21.24 -1.84 -11.21
C LYS A 255 -21.93 -1.01 -10.13
N HIS A 256 -22.71 -1.65 -9.25
CA HIS A 256 -23.35 -0.94 -8.13
C HIS A 256 -22.33 -0.34 -7.15
N GLN A 257 -21.23 -1.06 -6.85
CA GLN A 257 -20.18 -0.55 -5.97
C GLN A 257 -19.44 0.64 -6.60
N ILE A 258 -19.10 0.57 -7.88
CA ILE A 258 -18.46 1.68 -8.63
C ILE A 258 -19.38 2.90 -8.66
N MET A 259 -20.67 2.72 -8.99
CA MET A 259 -21.63 3.84 -8.99
C MET A 259 -21.73 4.52 -7.61
N ALA A 260 -21.59 3.77 -6.51
CA ALA A 260 -21.58 4.35 -5.18
C ALA A 260 -20.32 5.19 -4.92
N LEU A 261 -19.15 4.71 -5.35
CA LEU A 261 -17.88 5.43 -5.28
C LEU A 261 -17.91 6.69 -6.16
N ASP A 262 -18.37 6.58 -7.40
CA ASP A 262 -18.52 7.69 -8.35
C ASP A 262 -19.41 8.78 -7.78
N LYS A 263 -20.57 8.40 -7.22
CA LYS A 263 -21.50 9.33 -6.62
C LYS A 263 -20.87 10.09 -5.46
N GLU A 264 -20.15 9.40 -4.57
CA GLU A 264 -19.46 10.06 -3.46
C GLU A 264 -18.48 11.13 -3.96
N ARG A 265 -17.69 10.82 -4.99
CA ARG A 265 -16.69 11.74 -5.55
C ARG A 265 -17.29 12.90 -6.33
N CYS A 266 -18.32 12.62 -7.12
CA CYS A 266 -18.98 13.62 -7.95
C CYS A 266 -19.89 14.56 -7.15
N ASP A 267 -20.57 14.05 -6.12
CA ASP A 267 -21.39 14.89 -5.25
C ASP A 267 -20.52 15.81 -4.38
N ASP A 268 -19.28 15.41 -4.07
CA ASP A 268 -18.34 16.26 -3.33
C ASP A 268 -17.88 17.51 -4.12
N GLN A 269 -17.97 17.51 -5.46
CA GLN A 269 -17.81 18.75 -6.24
C GLN A 269 -18.92 19.78 -5.97
N GLN A 270 -20.09 19.34 -5.50
CA GLN A 270 -21.24 20.21 -5.26
C GLN A 270 -21.24 20.85 -3.86
N LYS A 271 -20.30 20.49 -2.99
CA LYS A 271 -20.14 21.11 -1.66
C LYS A 271 -19.05 22.18 -1.69
N PRO A 272 -19.41 23.47 -1.75
CA PRO A 272 -18.45 24.54 -1.55
C PRO A 272 -18.17 24.64 -0.04
N THR A 273 -17.30 23.80 0.52
CA THR A 273 -16.71 24.05 1.84
C THR A 273 -15.50 23.15 2.12
N GLY A 274 -14.32 23.78 2.11
CA GLY A 274 -13.18 23.43 2.96
C GLY A 274 -12.69 21.99 2.92
N ARG A 275 -11.79 21.68 1.97
CA ARG A 275 -10.87 20.55 2.12
C ARG A 275 -9.95 20.83 3.31
N ILE A 276 -10.36 20.37 4.49
CA ILE A 276 -9.47 20.29 5.65
C ILE A 276 -8.53 19.13 5.37
N LEU A 277 -7.28 19.45 5.01
CA LEU A 277 -6.14 18.57 5.24
C LEU A 277 -6.11 18.24 6.73
N ARG A 278 -6.70 17.12 7.13
CA ARG A 278 -6.41 16.52 8.43
C ARG A 278 -5.12 15.71 8.24
N LEU A 279 -4.01 16.39 8.52
CA LEU A 279 -2.72 15.80 8.86
C LEU A 279 -2.88 14.86 10.08
#